data_AF-A0A8X6Q1A6-F1
#
_entry.id   AF-A0A8X6Q1A6-F1
#
_cell.length_a   1.000
_cell.length_b   1.000
_cell.length_c   1.000
_cell.angle_alpha   90.00
_cell.angle_beta   90.00
_cell.angle_gamma   90.00
#
_symmetry.space_group_name_H-M   'P 1'
#
loop_
_entity.id
_entity.type
_entity.pdbx_description
1 polymer ?
#
loop_
_entity_poly.entity_id
_entity_poly.type
_entity_poly.pdbx_seq_one_letter_code
_entity_poly.pdbx_strand_id
1 'polypeptide(L)'
;MAKRPMPINPPAADPKDLPKVSSLEKIEERRASLPLAQLVGNEEKFFEIVERGDVRALETFLKDNRTLNVNCINYKGLSAIHIALKNENMPMVSMLLQRPDVEVKDASLHAVATGDIDLTTTVLDLINQRSRGAEMLGCEDSPDYSPDITPLSLAAQNGDYKMVRMLLGRGHSLEKPHVPSCLCPKCKGLLREFGSSLSRMRLNAYKAISNPTYICQATDDPILYSFLLDNELMKSALMNKEFKVSAFLC
;
A
#
# COMPACT_ATOMS: atom_id res chain seq x y z
N MET A 1 16.74 60.65 -45.32
CA MET A 1 16.37 59.68 -44.26
C MET A 1 14.87 59.78 -44.02
N ALA A 2 14.08 59.01 -44.78
CA ALA A 2 12.62 59.03 -44.72
C ALA A 2 12.13 57.97 -43.72
N LYS A 3 11.38 58.41 -42.70
CA LYS A 3 10.76 57.53 -41.68
C LYS A 3 9.63 56.73 -42.34
N ARG A 4 9.72 55.40 -42.31
CA ARG A 4 8.64 54.50 -42.75
C ARG A 4 7.49 54.54 -41.71
N PRO A 5 6.22 54.67 -42.14
CA PRO A 5 5.08 54.58 -41.23
C PRO A 5 4.84 53.13 -40.77
N MET A 6 4.38 52.98 -39.52
CA MET A 6 4.12 51.71 -38.86
C MET A 6 2.90 50.97 -39.47
N PRO A 7 2.93 49.63 -39.58
CA PRO A 7 1.77 48.87 -40.01
C PRO A 7 0.69 48.83 -38.92
N ILE A 8 -0.53 49.18 -39.33
CA ILE A 8 -1.76 49.13 -38.53
C ILE A 8 -2.19 47.65 -38.45
N ASN A 9 -2.23 47.07 -37.25
CA ASN A 9 -2.76 45.73 -37.04
C ASN A 9 -4.28 45.70 -37.22
N PRO A 10 -4.85 44.66 -37.87
CA PRO A 10 -6.30 44.49 -37.99
C PRO A 10 -6.95 44.19 -36.62
N PRO A 11 -8.25 44.51 -36.46
CA PRO A 11 -8.97 44.36 -35.19
C PRO A 11 -9.11 42.90 -34.76
N ALA A 12 -9.09 42.68 -33.44
CA ALA A 12 -9.25 41.38 -32.80
C ALA A 12 -10.61 40.73 -33.13
N ALA A 13 -10.59 39.43 -33.43
CA ALA A 13 -11.78 38.64 -33.68
C ALA A 13 -12.61 38.45 -32.40
N ASP A 14 -13.94 38.55 -32.52
CA ASP A 14 -14.90 38.35 -31.44
C ASP A 14 -14.88 36.92 -30.88
N PRO A 15 -15.00 36.72 -29.54
CA PRO A 15 -14.73 35.43 -28.91
C PRO A 15 -15.95 34.51 -28.85
N LYS A 16 -16.64 34.28 -29.99
CA LYS A 16 -17.88 33.47 -30.00
C LYS A 16 -17.91 32.21 -30.85
N ASP A 17 -16.84 31.85 -31.55
CA ASP A 17 -16.78 30.57 -32.29
C ASP A 17 -15.57 29.72 -31.85
N LEU A 18 -15.73 29.07 -30.69
CA LEU A 18 -14.91 27.92 -30.29
C LEU A 18 -15.83 26.69 -30.31
N PRO A 19 -15.45 25.58 -30.99
CA PRO A 19 -16.27 24.37 -30.99
C PRO A 19 -16.36 23.84 -29.56
N LYS A 20 -17.59 23.78 -29.03
CA LYS A 20 -17.92 23.13 -27.76
C LYS A 20 -17.79 21.61 -27.95
N VAL A 21 -16.56 21.10 -28.01
CA VAL A 21 -16.30 19.69 -27.79
C VAL A 21 -16.51 19.46 -26.30
N SER A 22 -17.53 18.67 -25.97
CA SER A 22 -18.04 18.58 -24.62
C SER A 22 -16.95 18.03 -23.70
N SER A 23 -16.78 18.65 -22.54
CA SER A 23 -15.84 18.18 -21.50
C SER A 23 -16.15 16.77 -21.01
N LEU A 24 -17.29 16.20 -21.40
CA LEU A 24 -17.75 14.85 -21.09
C LEU A 24 -17.14 13.80 -22.04
N GLU A 25 -17.01 14.09 -23.33
CA GLU A 25 -16.36 13.18 -24.30
C GLU A 25 -14.87 12.97 -23.95
N LYS A 26 -14.20 14.02 -23.45
CA LYS A 26 -12.81 13.92 -22.94
C LYS A 26 -12.67 13.11 -21.65
N ILE A 27 -13.74 12.96 -20.88
CA ILE A 27 -13.75 12.12 -19.66
C ILE A 27 -14.04 10.66 -20.03
N GLU A 28 -14.85 10.42 -21.07
CA GLU A 28 -15.12 9.08 -21.59
C GLU A 28 -13.91 8.49 -22.33
N GLU A 29 -13.14 9.28 -23.08
CA GLU A 29 -11.87 8.83 -23.67
C GLU A 29 -10.78 8.55 -22.62
N ARG A 30 -10.83 9.20 -21.45
CA ARG A 30 -9.96 8.85 -20.31
C ARG A 30 -10.40 7.59 -19.56
N ARG A 31 -11.58 7.05 -19.88
CA ARG A 31 -12.03 5.71 -19.49
C ARG A 31 -11.74 4.67 -20.57
N ALA A 32 -11.00 5.03 -21.63
CA ALA A 32 -10.35 4.04 -22.47
C ALA A 32 -9.35 3.27 -21.59
N SER A 33 -9.82 2.12 -21.08
CA SER A 33 -9.05 0.97 -20.63
C SER A 33 -7.74 1.34 -19.94
N LEU A 34 -7.74 1.33 -18.60
CA LEU A 34 -6.49 1.04 -17.89
C LEU A 34 -5.82 -0.13 -18.63
N PRO A 35 -4.55 -0.02 -19.06
CA PRO A 35 -3.87 -1.14 -19.68
C PRO A 35 -3.83 -2.24 -18.62
N LEU A 36 -4.80 -3.16 -18.70
CA LEU A 36 -4.74 -4.41 -17.98
C LEU A 36 -3.41 -5.02 -18.37
N ALA A 37 -2.59 -5.42 -17.40
CA ALA A 37 -1.30 -6.02 -17.67
C ALA A 37 -1.51 -7.19 -18.64
N GLN A 38 -1.10 -7.01 -19.89
CA GLN A 38 -1.16 -8.04 -20.91
C GLN A 38 0.08 -8.89 -20.74
N LEU A 39 -0.13 -10.14 -20.34
CA LEU A 39 0.95 -11.13 -20.25
C LEU A 39 1.50 -11.38 -21.66
N VAL A 40 2.81 -11.33 -21.81
CA VAL A 40 3.47 -11.47 -23.11
C VAL A 40 4.26 -12.78 -23.19
N GLY A 41 4.07 -13.52 -24.28
CA GLY A 41 4.90 -14.68 -24.61
C GLY A 41 4.81 -15.82 -23.59
N ASN A 42 5.87 -16.00 -22.80
CA ASN A 42 5.99 -17.11 -21.85
C ASN A 42 5.44 -16.79 -20.45
N GLU A 43 4.97 -15.56 -20.21
CA GLU A 43 4.43 -15.14 -18.91
C GLU A 43 3.10 -15.84 -18.56
N GLU A 44 2.24 -16.14 -19.54
CA GLU A 44 0.99 -16.89 -19.30
C GLU A 44 1.27 -18.30 -18.75
N LYS A 45 2.22 -19.00 -19.37
CA LYS A 45 2.66 -20.33 -18.93
C LYS A 45 3.33 -20.28 -17.56
N PHE A 46 4.09 -19.22 -17.29
CA PHE A 46 4.68 -18.99 -15.97
C PHE A 46 3.60 -18.89 -14.89
N PHE A 47 2.57 -18.07 -15.10
CA PHE A 47 1.47 -17.96 -14.15
C PHE A 47 0.65 -19.25 -14.02
N GLU A 48 0.44 -20.00 -15.09
CA GLU A 48 -0.22 -21.31 -15.03
C GLU A 48 0.52 -22.29 -14.10
N ILE A 49 1.86 -22.33 -14.18
CA ILE A 49 2.69 -23.18 -13.32
C ILE A 49 2.61 -22.71 -11.86
N VAL A 50 2.68 -21.39 -11.62
CA VAL A 50 2.58 -20.80 -10.28
C VAL A 50 1.21 -21.08 -9.65
N GLU A 51 0.11 -20.92 -10.40
CA GLU A 51 -1.25 -21.19 -9.92
C GLU A 51 -1.47 -22.67 -9.59
N ARG A 52 -0.83 -23.58 -10.33
CA ARG A 52 -0.82 -25.02 -10.02
C ARG A 52 0.02 -25.38 -8.80
N GLY A 53 0.92 -24.49 -8.36
CA GLY A 53 1.79 -24.72 -7.22
C GLY A 53 2.96 -25.68 -7.48
N ASP A 54 3.29 -25.98 -8.75
CA ASP A 54 4.38 -26.91 -9.09
C ASP A 54 5.74 -26.22 -9.07
N VAL A 55 6.45 -26.37 -7.95
CA VAL A 55 7.77 -25.76 -7.73
C VAL A 55 8.84 -26.34 -8.65
N ARG A 56 8.79 -27.64 -8.96
CA ARG A 56 9.82 -28.30 -9.78
C ARG A 56 9.69 -27.89 -11.25
N ALA A 57 8.45 -27.82 -11.73
CA ALA A 57 8.17 -27.29 -13.05
C ALA A 57 8.58 -25.82 -13.13
N LEU A 58 8.29 -25.02 -12.10
CA LEU A 58 8.67 -23.61 -12.06
C LEU A 58 10.19 -23.40 -12.12
N GLU A 59 10.97 -24.17 -11.35
CA GLU A 59 12.42 -24.11 -11.41
C GLU A 59 12.99 -24.46 -12.78
N THR A 60 12.45 -25.51 -13.40
CA THR A 60 12.89 -25.94 -14.74
C THR A 60 12.55 -24.88 -15.77
N PHE A 61 11.32 -24.36 -15.72
CA PHE A 61 10.84 -23.30 -16.60
C PHE A 61 11.67 -22.02 -16.49
N LEU A 62 12.02 -21.59 -15.27
CA LEU A 62 12.85 -20.41 -15.03
C LEU A 62 14.30 -20.61 -15.49
N LYS A 63 14.83 -21.85 -15.44
CA LYS A 63 16.16 -22.17 -15.99
C LYS A 63 16.19 -22.06 -17.52
N ASP A 64 15.12 -22.50 -18.17
CA ASP A 64 14.97 -22.47 -19.63
C ASP A 64 14.66 -21.06 -20.16
N ASN A 65 14.01 -20.21 -19.35
CA ASN A 65 13.54 -18.88 -19.74
C ASN A 65 14.26 -17.75 -18.97
N ARG A 66 15.56 -17.58 -19.20
CA ARG A 66 16.38 -16.59 -18.46
C ARG A 66 16.02 -15.12 -18.71
N THR A 67 15.34 -14.82 -19.81
CA THR A 67 14.91 -13.45 -20.16
C THR A 67 13.51 -13.12 -19.65
N LEU A 68 12.83 -14.06 -18.98
CA LEU A 68 11.51 -13.85 -18.43
C LEU A 68 11.56 -12.83 -17.29
N ASN A 69 10.64 -11.87 -17.30
CA ASN A 69 10.43 -10.99 -16.17
C ASN A 69 9.67 -11.74 -15.06
N VAL A 70 10.36 -12.08 -13.97
CA VAL A 70 9.76 -12.79 -12.82
C VAL A 70 8.81 -11.88 -12.02
N ASN A 71 8.99 -10.56 -12.08
CA ASN A 71 8.16 -9.56 -11.41
C ASN A 71 6.98 -9.09 -12.28
N CYS A 72 6.64 -9.82 -13.34
CA CYS A 72 5.45 -9.53 -14.12
C CYS A 72 4.20 -9.62 -13.23
N ILE A 73 3.17 -8.87 -13.59
CA ILE A 73 1.88 -8.85 -12.91
C ILE A 73 0.82 -9.40 -13.86
N ASN A 74 -0.10 -10.19 -13.34
CA ASN A 74 -1.23 -10.70 -14.13
C ASN A 74 -2.32 -9.64 -14.30
N TYR A 75 -3.40 -10.00 -14.99
CA TYR A 75 -4.57 -9.13 -15.21
C TYR A 75 -5.28 -8.69 -13.91
N LYS A 76 -4.97 -9.31 -12.76
CA LYS A 76 -5.45 -8.92 -11.43
C LYS A 76 -4.48 -8.00 -10.68
N GLY A 77 -3.33 -7.66 -11.26
CA GLY A 77 -2.28 -6.89 -10.60
C GLY A 77 -1.40 -7.71 -9.64
N LEU A 78 -1.51 -9.04 -9.65
CA LEU A 78 -0.76 -9.92 -8.75
C LEU A 78 0.52 -10.45 -9.41
N SER A 79 1.62 -10.43 -8.67
CA SER A 79 2.87 -11.07 -9.05
C SER A 79 2.87 -12.54 -8.62
N ALA A 80 3.86 -13.30 -9.08
CA ALA A 80 4.00 -14.71 -8.71
C ALA A 80 4.14 -14.92 -7.19
N ILE A 81 4.83 -14.03 -6.48
CA ILE A 81 4.98 -14.12 -5.02
C ILE A 81 3.64 -13.91 -4.31
N HIS A 82 2.79 -13.00 -4.78
CA HIS A 82 1.46 -12.79 -4.20
C HIS A 82 0.56 -14.02 -4.36
N ILE A 83 0.63 -14.69 -5.50
CA ILE A 83 -0.11 -15.95 -5.73
C ILE A 83 0.42 -17.06 -4.82
N ALA A 84 1.75 -17.19 -4.71
CA ALA A 84 2.37 -18.18 -3.85
C ALA A 84 2.01 -17.99 -2.37
N LEU A 85 1.99 -16.73 -1.88
CA LEU A 85 1.54 -16.38 -0.53
C LEU A 85 0.06 -16.70 -0.31
N LYS A 86 -0.80 -16.31 -1.25
CA LYS A 86 -2.25 -16.57 -1.18
C LYS A 86 -2.57 -18.05 -1.14
N ASN A 87 -1.78 -18.87 -1.83
CA ASN A 87 -1.93 -20.32 -1.84
C ASN A 87 -1.18 -21.01 -0.67
N GLU A 88 -0.57 -20.24 0.24
CA GLU A 88 0.23 -20.74 1.38
C GLU A 88 1.33 -21.72 0.95
N ASN A 89 1.86 -21.57 -0.28
CA ASN A 89 2.85 -22.47 -0.85
C ASN A 89 4.26 -22.04 -0.43
N MET A 90 4.62 -22.42 0.79
CA MET A 90 5.91 -22.12 1.42
C MET A 90 7.15 -22.49 0.59
N PRO A 91 7.23 -23.69 -0.02
CA PRO A 91 8.36 -24.02 -0.90
C PRO A 91 8.49 -23.07 -2.10
N MET A 92 7.37 -22.67 -2.71
CA MET A 92 7.39 -21.73 -3.83
C MET A 92 7.79 -20.33 -3.39
N VAL A 93 7.26 -19.84 -2.26
CA VAL A 93 7.64 -18.55 -1.66
C VAL A 93 9.13 -18.51 -1.36
N SER A 94 9.67 -19.57 -0.76
CA SER A 94 11.10 -19.67 -0.42
C SER A 94 11.97 -19.65 -1.68
N MET A 95 11.59 -20.39 -2.72
CA MET A 95 12.31 -20.42 -3.99
C MET A 95 12.31 -19.04 -4.66
N LEU A 96 11.17 -18.35 -4.71
CA LEU A 96 11.06 -17.02 -5.31
C LEU A 96 11.87 -15.97 -4.53
N LEU A 97 11.76 -15.94 -3.19
CA LEU A 97 12.46 -14.96 -2.34
C LEU A 97 13.98 -15.15 -2.29
N GLN A 98 14.49 -16.36 -2.52
CA GLN A 98 15.93 -16.62 -2.63
C GLN A 98 16.54 -16.00 -3.89
N ARG A 99 15.73 -15.64 -4.89
CA ARG A 99 16.24 -15.04 -6.10
C ARG A 99 16.47 -13.53 -5.94
N PRO A 100 17.62 -12.99 -6.38
CA PRO A 100 17.93 -11.58 -6.23
C PRO A 100 17.13 -10.65 -7.16
N ASP A 101 16.57 -11.20 -8.24
CA ASP A 101 15.77 -10.46 -9.23
C ASP A 101 14.31 -10.28 -8.80
N VAL A 102 13.81 -11.04 -7.83
CA VAL A 102 12.42 -10.92 -7.36
C VAL A 102 12.26 -9.69 -6.48
N GLU A 103 11.20 -8.92 -6.67
CA GLU A 103 10.84 -7.78 -5.84
C GLU A 103 9.91 -8.22 -4.71
N VAL A 104 10.25 -7.89 -3.46
CA VAL A 104 9.46 -8.32 -2.30
C VAL A 104 8.29 -7.38 -2.01
N LYS A 105 8.38 -6.09 -2.40
CA LYS A 105 7.29 -5.08 -2.30
C LYS A 105 6.42 -5.22 -1.03
N ASP A 106 5.13 -5.47 -1.22
CA ASP A 106 4.08 -5.63 -0.22
C ASP A 106 3.81 -7.10 0.13
N ALA A 107 4.73 -8.01 -0.17
CA ALA A 107 4.64 -9.42 0.21
C ALA A 107 4.54 -9.60 1.72
N SER A 108 5.19 -8.74 2.53
CA SER A 108 5.07 -8.77 3.99
C SER A 108 3.65 -8.48 4.46
N LEU A 109 2.97 -7.52 3.83
CA LEU A 109 1.57 -7.17 4.13
C LEU A 109 0.63 -8.29 3.69
N HIS A 110 0.85 -8.85 2.50
CA HIS A 110 0.10 -10.00 2.02
C HIS A 110 0.29 -11.25 2.88
N ALA A 111 1.50 -11.52 3.37
CA ALA A 111 1.77 -12.61 4.30
C ALA A 111 0.98 -12.42 5.60
N VAL A 112 1.03 -11.22 6.20
CA VAL A 112 0.20 -10.89 7.38
C VAL A 112 -1.30 -11.07 7.08
N ALA A 113 -1.76 -10.68 5.89
CA ALA A 113 -3.15 -10.83 5.49
C ALA A 113 -3.62 -12.30 5.37
N THR A 114 -2.71 -13.27 5.20
CA THR A 114 -3.06 -14.70 5.24
C THR A 114 -3.44 -15.17 6.64
N GLY A 115 -2.91 -14.53 7.70
CA GLY A 115 -3.08 -14.97 9.08
C GLY A 115 -2.21 -16.17 9.49
N ASP A 116 -1.41 -16.72 8.58
CA ASP A 116 -0.46 -17.79 8.90
C ASP A 116 0.82 -17.21 9.52
N ILE A 117 1.07 -17.58 10.77
CA ILE A 117 2.22 -17.13 11.56
C ILE A 117 3.52 -17.71 11.03
N ASP A 118 3.54 -18.98 10.63
CA ASP A 118 4.76 -19.67 10.21
C ASP A 118 5.19 -19.17 8.83
N LEU A 119 4.22 -19.03 7.91
CA LEU A 119 4.42 -18.37 6.61
C LEU A 119 4.92 -16.94 6.78
N THR A 120 4.26 -16.15 7.64
CA THR A 120 4.65 -14.75 7.83
C THR A 120 6.05 -14.65 8.43
N THR A 121 6.38 -15.46 9.44
CA THR A 121 7.69 -15.44 10.09
C THR A 121 8.81 -15.75 9.11
N THR A 122 8.64 -16.78 8.29
CA THR A 122 9.64 -17.16 7.28
C THR A 122 9.80 -16.10 6.19
N VAL A 123 8.71 -15.48 5.73
CA VAL A 123 8.75 -14.36 4.78
C VAL A 123 9.51 -13.17 5.38
N LEU A 124 9.22 -12.79 6.62
CA LEU A 124 9.90 -11.70 7.31
C LEU A 124 11.40 -12.02 7.49
N ASP A 125 11.75 -13.24 7.88
CA ASP A 125 13.15 -13.67 8.01
C ASP A 125 13.92 -13.57 6.68
N LEU A 126 13.31 -14.01 5.57
CA LEU A 126 13.89 -13.89 4.23
C LEU A 126 14.05 -12.42 3.79
N ILE A 127 13.07 -11.57 4.10
CA ILE A 127 13.15 -10.12 3.84
C ILE A 127 14.30 -9.50 4.63
N ASN A 128 14.40 -9.82 5.92
CA ASN A 128 15.39 -9.24 6.82
C ASN A 128 16.83 -9.70 6.48
N GLN A 129 16.98 -10.90 5.91
CA GLN A 129 18.25 -11.38 5.36
C GLN A 129 18.72 -10.53 4.17
N ARG A 130 17.80 -10.07 3.32
CA ARG A 130 18.11 -9.26 2.14
C ARG A 130 18.30 -7.79 2.48
N SER A 131 17.45 -7.24 3.34
CA SER A 131 17.50 -5.85 3.76
C SER A 131 17.10 -5.72 5.23
N ARG A 132 18.08 -5.44 6.07
CA ARG A 132 17.88 -5.34 7.52
C ARG A 132 16.88 -4.24 7.85
N GLY A 133 15.83 -4.60 8.59
CA GLY A 133 14.79 -3.66 9.03
C GLY A 133 13.73 -3.31 7.97
N ALA A 134 13.85 -3.82 6.73
CA ALA A 134 12.81 -3.63 5.71
C ALA A 134 11.48 -4.29 6.09
N GLU A 135 11.51 -5.30 6.97
CA GLU A 135 10.32 -5.97 7.49
C GLU A 135 9.43 -5.07 8.38
N MET A 136 9.94 -3.93 8.84
CA MET A 136 9.21 -3.00 9.72
C MET A 136 8.47 -1.91 8.95
N LEU A 137 8.85 -1.71 7.68
CA LEU A 137 8.31 -0.65 6.85
C LEU A 137 7.07 -1.14 6.08
N GLY A 138 6.16 -0.21 5.80
CA GLY A 138 5.11 -0.42 4.80
C GLY A 138 5.69 -0.44 3.38
N CYS A 139 4.80 -0.64 2.40
CA CYS A 139 5.17 -0.54 1.00
C CYS A 139 4.52 0.70 0.37
N GLU A 140 5.34 1.65 -0.09
CA GLU A 140 4.86 2.92 -0.66
C GLU A 140 4.17 2.72 -2.02
N ASP A 141 4.64 1.74 -2.80
CA ASP A 141 4.19 1.46 -4.16
C ASP A 141 3.14 0.33 -4.23
N SER A 142 2.50 -0.01 -3.12
CA SER A 142 1.46 -1.05 -3.12
C SER A 142 0.18 -0.57 -3.80
N PRO A 143 -0.41 -1.37 -4.70
CA PRO A 143 -1.74 -1.06 -5.25
C PRO A 143 -2.87 -1.32 -4.24
N ASP A 144 -2.66 -2.25 -3.31
CA ASP A 144 -3.69 -2.75 -2.39
C ASP A 144 -3.66 -2.06 -1.02
N TYR A 145 -2.49 -1.58 -0.59
CA TYR A 145 -2.28 -0.98 0.72
C TYR A 145 -1.91 0.49 0.63
N SER A 146 -2.41 1.27 1.60
CA SER A 146 -2.00 2.67 1.78
C SER A 146 -0.56 2.72 2.30
N PRO A 147 0.27 3.71 1.93
CA PRO A 147 1.70 3.75 2.26
C PRO A 147 2.00 3.79 3.78
N ASP A 148 1.02 4.20 4.60
CA ASP A 148 1.09 4.19 6.07
C ASP A 148 0.88 2.81 6.70
N ILE A 149 0.39 1.83 5.94
CA ILE A 149 0.10 0.50 6.48
C ILE A 149 1.41 -0.27 6.64
N THR A 150 1.77 -0.50 7.90
CA THR A 150 2.83 -1.40 8.32
C THR A 150 2.28 -2.80 8.63
N PRO A 151 3.10 -3.86 8.60
CA PRO A 151 2.67 -5.22 8.97
C PRO A 151 1.98 -5.28 10.34
N LEU A 152 2.51 -4.59 11.35
CA LEU A 152 1.91 -4.53 12.68
C LEU A 152 0.58 -3.78 12.68
N SER A 153 0.47 -2.68 11.91
CA SER A 153 -0.78 -1.93 11.83
C SER A 153 -1.89 -2.76 11.17
N LEU A 154 -1.56 -3.56 10.16
CA LEU A 154 -2.50 -4.46 9.48
C LEU A 154 -2.95 -5.59 10.42
N ALA A 155 -2.01 -6.24 11.10
CA ALA A 155 -2.33 -7.28 12.08
C ALA A 155 -3.23 -6.76 13.22
N ALA A 156 -2.92 -5.56 13.72
CA ALA A 156 -3.72 -4.89 14.74
C ALA A 156 -5.12 -4.53 14.23
N GLN A 157 -5.25 -4.00 13.01
CA GLN A 157 -6.56 -3.70 12.39
C GLN A 157 -7.42 -4.96 12.19
N ASN A 158 -6.79 -6.09 11.84
CA ASN A 158 -7.45 -7.38 11.68
C ASN A 158 -7.83 -8.04 13.01
N GLY A 159 -7.31 -7.55 14.15
CA GLY A 159 -7.53 -8.16 15.45
C GLY A 159 -6.84 -9.53 15.60
N ASP A 160 -5.76 -9.78 14.86
CA ASP A 160 -5.03 -11.05 14.96
C ASP A 160 -4.08 -11.02 16.16
N TYR A 161 -4.57 -11.54 17.30
CA TYR A 161 -3.81 -11.56 18.54
C TYR A 161 -2.44 -12.25 18.40
N LYS A 162 -2.35 -13.37 17.68
CA LYS A 162 -1.11 -14.13 17.55
C LYS A 162 -0.11 -13.40 16.66
N MET A 163 -0.58 -12.84 15.56
CA MET A 163 0.27 -12.07 14.64
C MET A 163 0.80 -10.80 15.31
N VAL A 164 -0.06 -10.07 16.02
CA VAL A 164 0.35 -8.90 16.81
C VAL A 164 1.42 -9.29 17.82
N ARG A 165 1.25 -10.40 18.55
CA ARG A 165 2.24 -10.88 19.52
C ARG A 165 3.59 -11.16 18.87
N MET A 166 3.58 -11.87 17.75
CA MET A 166 4.78 -12.25 17.01
C MET A 166 5.52 -11.01 16.53
N LEU A 167 4.82 -10.06 15.91
CA LEU A 167 5.41 -8.82 15.40
C LEU A 167 5.94 -7.93 16.53
N LEU A 168 5.20 -7.75 17.63
CA LEU A 168 5.69 -7.03 18.81
C LEU A 168 6.96 -7.69 19.38
N GLY A 169 7.01 -9.02 19.44
CA GLY A 169 8.18 -9.77 19.89
C GLY A 169 9.43 -9.60 19.00
N ARG A 170 9.24 -9.23 17.73
CA ARG A 170 10.31 -8.88 16.78
C ARG A 170 10.75 -7.42 16.87
N GLY A 171 10.07 -6.61 17.68
CA GLY A 171 10.40 -5.20 17.88
C GLY A 171 9.61 -4.24 17.00
N HIS A 172 8.59 -4.70 16.26
CA HIS A 172 7.66 -3.80 15.58
C HIS A 172 6.92 -2.93 16.61
N SER A 173 6.73 -1.65 16.29
CA SER A 173 6.03 -0.71 17.17
C SER A 173 5.12 0.20 16.36
N LEU A 174 3.95 0.55 16.91
CA LEU A 174 3.10 1.59 16.34
C LEU A 174 3.37 2.93 17.02
N GLU A 175 3.71 3.95 16.24
CA GLU A 175 3.76 5.32 16.73
C GLU A 175 2.34 5.86 16.89
N LYS A 176 2.06 6.44 18.06
CA LYS A 176 0.81 7.17 18.28
C LYS A 176 0.78 8.40 17.37
N PRO A 177 -0.23 8.55 16.49
CA PRO A 177 -0.33 9.72 15.63
C PRO A 177 -0.58 10.99 16.45
N HIS A 178 -0.11 12.12 15.96
CA HIS A 178 -0.43 13.41 16.55
C HIS A 178 -1.89 13.79 16.24
N VAL A 179 -2.51 14.52 17.17
CA VAL A 179 -3.85 15.10 16.99
C VAL A 179 -3.93 15.95 15.71
N PRO A 180 -5.11 16.02 15.05
CA PRO A 180 -5.27 16.73 13.78
C PRO A 180 -4.83 18.20 13.80
N SER A 181 -4.94 18.86 14.95
CA SER A 181 -4.57 20.27 15.17
C SER A 181 -3.07 20.52 15.41
N CYS A 182 -2.23 19.49 15.39
CA CYS A 182 -0.80 19.63 15.67
C CYS A 182 -0.07 20.42 14.57
N LEU A 183 0.72 21.42 14.98
CA LEU A 183 1.48 22.32 14.08
C LEU A 183 3.00 22.10 14.13
N CYS A 184 3.46 20.95 14.63
CA CYS A 184 4.88 20.64 14.71
C CYS A 184 5.51 20.51 13.31
N PRO A 185 6.85 20.64 13.18
CA PRO A 185 7.53 20.51 11.89
C PRO A 185 7.25 19.19 11.16
N LYS A 186 7.22 18.05 11.88
CA LYS A 186 6.89 16.72 11.32
C LYS A 186 5.49 16.71 10.69
N CYS A 187 4.47 17.20 11.39
CA CYS A 187 3.10 17.27 10.86
C CYS A 187 2.95 18.25 9.70
N LYS A 188 3.68 19.38 9.72
CA LYS A 188 3.69 20.33 8.60
C LYS A 188 4.35 19.74 7.36
N GLY A 189 5.43 18.96 7.52
CA GLY A 189 6.06 18.21 6.44
C GLY A 189 5.11 17.19 5.83
N LEU A 190 4.54 16.32 6.66
CA LEU A 190 3.57 15.31 6.23
C LEU A 190 2.34 15.92 5.54
N LEU A 191 1.86 17.08 6.00
CA LEU A 191 0.73 17.76 5.35
C LEU A 191 1.09 18.32 3.97
N ARG A 192 2.33 18.78 3.76
CA ARG A 192 2.80 19.24 2.45
C ARG A 192 2.97 18.08 1.46
N GLU A 193 3.38 16.93 1.97
CA GLU A 193 3.63 15.73 1.17
C GLU A 193 2.32 14.98 0.83
N PHE A 194 1.51 14.66 1.84
CA PHE A 194 0.34 13.81 1.68
C PHE A 194 -0.99 14.58 1.60
N GLY A 195 -1.02 15.87 1.89
CA GLY A 195 -2.21 16.72 1.76
C GLY A 195 -3.43 16.15 2.50
N SER A 196 -4.54 15.97 1.79
CA SER A 196 -5.78 15.39 2.35
C SER A 196 -5.64 13.93 2.78
N SER A 197 -4.76 13.16 2.15
CA SER A 197 -4.53 11.75 2.48
C SER A 197 -4.00 11.56 3.91
N LEU A 198 -3.37 12.59 4.49
CA LEU A 198 -2.89 12.56 5.88
C LEU A 198 -4.01 12.27 6.89
N SER A 199 -5.23 12.73 6.63
CA SER A 199 -6.38 12.43 7.50
C SER A 199 -6.70 10.94 7.52
N ARG A 200 -6.66 10.28 6.34
CA ARG A 200 -6.87 8.84 6.20
C ARG A 200 -5.74 8.04 6.84
N MET A 201 -4.49 8.44 6.65
CA MET A 201 -3.32 7.79 7.27
C MET A 201 -3.40 7.84 8.81
N ARG A 202 -3.73 9.02 9.36
CA ARG A 202 -3.97 9.16 10.80
C ARG A 202 -5.09 8.26 11.28
N LEU A 203 -6.19 8.18 10.55
CA LEU A 203 -7.31 7.32 10.90
C LEU A 203 -6.91 5.84 10.93
N ASN A 204 -6.15 5.36 9.93
CA ASN A 204 -5.62 3.98 9.92
C ASN A 204 -4.72 3.70 11.13
N ALA A 205 -3.83 4.65 11.48
CA ALA A 205 -3.00 4.53 12.67
C ALA A 205 -3.85 4.45 13.94
N TYR A 206 -4.84 5.33 14.08
CA TYR A 206 -5.77 5.31 15.22
C TYR A 206 -6.55 3.99 15.32
N LYS A 207 -7.05 3.44 14.20
CA LYS A 207 -7.72 2.13 14.16
C LYS A 207 -6.84 0.99 14.64
N ALA A 208 -5.55 1.02 14.28
CA ALA A 208 -4.61 0.01 14.73
C ALA A 208 -4.36 0.11 16.24
N ILE A 209 -4.08 1.31 16.76
CA ILE A 209 -3.76 1.50 18.19
C ILE A 209 -4.97 1.41 19.12
N SER A 210 -6.19 1.58 18.60
CA SER A 210 -7.43 1.44 19.36
C SER A 210 -7.94 0.00 19.40
N ASN A 211 -7.38 -0.91 18.60
CA ASN A 211 -7.82 -2.29 18.59
C ASN A 211 -7.48 -2.97 19.93
N PRO A 212 -8.44 -3.62 20.62
CA PRO A 212 -8.19 -4.28 21.90
C PRO A 212 -7.06 -5.31 21.86
N THR A 213 -6.87 -6.00 20.73
CA THR A 213 -5.81 -7.01 20.58
C THR A 213 -4.42 -6.39 20.62
N TYR A 214 -4.27 -5.15 20.16
CA TYR A 214 -3.05 -4.39 20.28
C TYR A 214 -2.89 -3.82 21.69
N ILE A 215 -3.92 -3.16 22.21
CA ILE A 215 -3.87 -2.51 23.54
C ILE A 215 -3.46 -3.50 24.63
N CYS A 216 -4.09 -4.69 24.64
CA CYS A 216 -3.81 -5.73 25.64
C CYS A 216 -2.40 -6.32 25.58
N GLN A 217 -1.65 -6.07 24.51
CA GLN A 217 -0.30 -6.62 24.31
C GLN A 217 0.79 -5.55 24.31
N ALA A 218 0.45 -4.32 23.95
CA ALA A 218 1.39 -3.22 23.82
C ALA A 218 1.47 -2.31 25.05
N THR A 219 0.54 -2.44 26.00
CA THR A 219 0.44 -1.54 27.16
C THR A 219 0.32 -2.29 28.48
N ASP A 220 0.92 -1.73 29.54
CA ASP A 220 0.87 -2.32 30.89
C ASP A 220 -0.50 -2.14 31.56
N ASP A 221 -1.17 -1.01 31.27
CA ASP A 221 -2.54 -0.71 31.73
C ASP A 221 -3.49 -0.47 30.55
N PRO A 222 -4.07 -1.55 30.00
CA PRO A 222 -5.03 -1.49 28.90
C PRO A 222 -6.26 -0.63 29.20
N ILE A 223 -6.72 -0.62 30.45
CA ILE A 223 -7.95 0.07 30.85
C ILE A 223 -7.72 1.57 30.81
N LEU A 224 -6.67 2.05 31.50
CA LEU A 224 -6.32 3.46 31.49
C LEU A 224 -6.00 3.94 30.08
N TYR A 225 -5.24 3.15 29.31
CA TYR A 225 -4.91 3.50 27.93
C TYR A 225 -6.16 3.66 27.06
N SER A 226 -7.13 2.75 27.19
CA SER A 226 -8.39 2.81 26.44
C SER A 226 -9.18 4.08 26.76
N PHE A 227 -9.32 4.46 28.04
CA PHE A 227 -10.01 5.70 28.42
C PHE A 227 -9.30 6.96 27.91
N LEU A 228 -7.96 7.00 27.98
CA LEU A 228 -7.18 8.14 27.48
C LEU A 228 -7.30 8.25 25.96
N LEU A 229 -7.25 7.13 25.25
CA LEU A 229 -7.36 7.09 23.80
C LEU A 229 -8.77 7.47 23.33
N ASP A 230 -9.82 7.00 24.00
CA ASP A 230 -11.22 7.35 23.70
C ASP A 230 -11.45 8.87 23.78
N ASN A 231 -11.02 9.50 24.87
CA ASN A 231 -11.13 10.96 25.03
C ASN A 231 -10.38 11.73 23.92
N GLU A 232 -9.23 11.22 23.47
CA GLU A 232 -8.47 11.82 22.37
C GLU A 232 -9.16 11.65 21.01
N LEU A 233 -9.69 10.45 20.74
CA LEU A 233 -10.45 10.15 19.53
C LEU A 233 -11.71 11.00 19.44
N MET A 234 -12.44 11.17 20.55
CA MET A 234 -13.61 12.03 20.63
C MET A 234 -13.28 13.49 20.29
N LYS A 235 -12.18 14.03 20.83
CA LYS A 235 -11.70 15.38 20.46
C LYS A 235 -11.31 15.47 18.99
N SER A 236 -10.65 14.44 18.46
CA SER A 236 -10.23 14.38 17.06
C SER A 236 -11.43 14.28 16.11
N ALA A 237 -12.47 13.55 16.49
CA ALA A 237 -13.72 13.42 15.74
C ALA A 237 -14.52 14.73 15.68
N LEU A 238 -14.47 15.57 16.71
CA LEU A 238 -15.06 16.91 16.65
C LEU A 238 -14.39 17.78 15.59
N MET A 239 -13.07 17.64 15.42
CA MET A 239 -12.27 18.44 14.51
C MET A 239 -12.32 17.95 13.06
N ASN A 240 -12.44 16.64 12.84
CA ASN A 240 -12.41 16.05 11.51
C ASN A 240 -13.63 15.14 11.27
N LYS A 241 -14.43 15.49 10.26
CA LYS A 241 -15.67 14.76 9.95
C LYS A 241 -15.42 13.30 9.55
N GLU A 242 -14.29 13.00 8.91
CA GLU A 242 -13.92 11.63 8.52
C GLU A 242 -13.76 10.70 9.74
N PHE A 243 -13.40 11.27 10.88
CA PHE A 243 -13.21 10.54 12.14
C PHE A 243 -14.54 10.27 12.85
N LYS A 244 -15.58 11.08 12.61
CA LYS A 244 -16.92 10.86 13.20
C LYS A 244 -17.56 9.56 12.74
N VAL A 245 -17.35 9.17 11.47
CA VAL A 245 -17.93 7.94 10.92
C VAL A 245 -17.23 6.69 11.48
N SER A 246 -15.96 6.82 11.83
CA SER A 246 -15.12 5.70 12.28
C SER A 246 -15.03 5.55 13.80
N ALA A 247 -15.27 6.61 14.57
CA ALA A 247 -15.24 6.57 16.04
C ALA A 247 -16.36 5.73 16.65
N PHE A 248 -17.44 5.44 15.91
CA PHE A 248 -18.54 4.56 16.36
C PHE A 248 -18.30 3.07 16.11
N LEU A 249 -17.11 2.68 15.62
CA LEU A 249 -16.75 1.30 15.28
C LEU A 249 -15.64 0.70 16.18
N CYS A 250 -15.18 1.44 17.20
CA CYS A 250 -14.34 0.88 18.27
C CYS A 250 -15.21 0.30 19.37
#